data_AF-A0A2T6CVR3-F1
#
_entry.id   AF-A0A2T6CVR3-F1
#
_cell.length_a   1.000
_cell.length_b   1.000
_cell.length_c   1.000
_cell.angle_alpha   90.00
_cell.angle_beta   90.00
_cell.angle_gamma   90.00
#
_symmetry.space_group_name_H-M   'P 1'
#
loop_
_entity.id
_entity.type
_entity.pdbx_description
1 polymer ?
#
loop_
_entity_poly.entity_id
_entity_poly.type
_entity_poly.pdbx_seq_one_letter_code
_entity_poly.pdbx_strand_id
1 'polypeptide(L)'
;MKRTTLSVLSLSAVLLAAGFAVGQTTPKIGVGAAAPAQQKFALVATIKGAQAVREFQNNVQVLQNQRQALVDLEAAMNKEKDAKKKAKMKSDFDAQLAKLNENNALMAKTYGFSLTRNYTMEIETANIYIQVSDEEAAKIEQAVKAEQAKAKK
;
A
#
# COMPACT_ATOMS: atom_id res chain seq x y z
N MET A 1 42.82 -26.84 9.18
CA MET A 1 41.66 -26.41 9.99
C MET A 1 41.25 -25.01 9.55
N LYS A 2 40.09 -24.88 8.88
CA LYS A 2 39.60 -23.61 8.32
C LYS A 2 38.86 -22.84 9.42
N ARG A 3 39.30 -21.62 9.71
CA ARG A 3 38.62 -20.71 10.65
C ARG A 3 37.62 -19.87 9.88
N THR A 4 36.34 -20.13 10.09
CA THR A 4 35.23 -19.37 9.52
C THR A 4 34.95 -18.18 10.44
N THR A 5 35.33 -16.98 10.04
CA THR A 5 34.91 -15.73 10.70
C THR A 5 33.49 -15.41 10.28
N LEU A 6 32.57 -15.45 11.24
CA LEU A 6 31.19 -14.94 11.11
C LEU A 6 31.23 -13.42 10.88
N SER A 7 30.73 -12.97 9.73
CA SER A 7 30.42 -11.56 9.50
C SER A 7 29.12 -11.20 10.21
N VAL A 8 29.20 -10.21 11.10
CA VAL A 8 28.06 -9.56 11.75
C VAL A 8 27.26 -8.80 10.69
N LEU A 9 26.03 -9.25 10.42
CA LEU A 9 25.06 -8.49 9.65
C LEU A 9 24.51 -7.36 10.53
N SER A 10 25.04 -6.16 10.34
CA SER A 10 24.42 -4.93 10.84
C SER A 10 23.08 -4.74 10.13
N LEU A 11 21.97 -4.91 10.86
CA LEU A 11 20.63 -4.52 10.40
C LEU A 11 20.60 -2.99 10.30
N SER A 12 20.84 -2.45 9.11
CA SER A 12 20.57 -1.06 8.81
C SER A 12 19.06 -0.86 8.79
N ALA A 13 18.55 -0.14 9.79
CA ALA A 13 17.17 0.34 9.82
C ALA A 13 16.96 1.35 8.69
N VAL A 14 16.39 0.91 7.58
CA VAL A 14 15.81 1.81 6.59
C VAL A 14 14.35 2.05 6.99
N LEU A 15 14.09 3.17 7.66
CA LEU A 15 12.75 3.73 7.73
C LEU A 15 12.34 4.15 6.31
N LEU A 16 11.52 3.33 5.64
CA LEU A 16 10.78 3.77 4.45
C LEU A 16 9.54 4.53 4.93
N ALA A 17 9.67 5.84 5.06
CA ALA A 17 8.54 6.74 5.06
C ALA A 17 7.85 6.64 3.69
N ALA A 18 6.73 5.95 3.61
CA ALA A 18 5.85 5.99 2.43
C ALA A 18 5.10 7.34 2.43
N GLY A 19 5.81 8.41 2.06
CA GLY A 19 5.20 9.69 1.73
C GLY A 19 4.71 9.66 0.29
N PHE A 20 3.40 9.81 0.08
CA PHE A 20 2.86 10.25 -1.21
C PHE A 20 3.27 11.71 -1.41
N ALA A 21 4.35 11.96 -2.14
CA ALA A 21 4.78 13.31 -2.52
C ALA A 21 4.62 13.52 -4.02
N VAL A 22 3.59 14.30 -4.38
CA VAL A 22 3.50 15.00 -5.66
C VAL A 22 4.53 16.14 -5.62
N GLY A 23 5.50 16.11 -6.53
CA GLY A 23 6.25 17.28 -6.97
C GLY A 23 7.42 17.76 -6.09
N GLN A 24 8.61 17.71 -6.70
CA GLN A 24 9.78 18.62 -6.56
C GLN A 24 10.98 18.24 -5.66
N THR A 25 12.12 18.17 -6.36
CA THR A 25 13.53 18.41 -6.00
C THR A 25 14.32 17.36 -5.19
N THR A 26 15.21 16.70 -5.91
CA THR A 26 16.30 15.83 -5.43
C THR A 26 17.49 16.65 -4.90
N PRO A 27 18.12 16.28 -3.77
CA PRO A 27 19.51 16.62 -3.52
C PRO A 27 20.41 15.55 -4.16
N LYS A 28 21.37 16.02 -4.97
CA LYS A 28 22.45 15.22 -5.57
C LYS A 28 23.40 14.72 -4.50
N ILE A 29 23.58 13.40 -4.38
CA ILE A 29 24.84 12.79 -3.96
C ILE A 29 25.18 11.71 -4.99
N GLY A 30 26.28 11.92 -5.70
CA GLY A 30 26.73 11.02 -6.76
C GLY A 30 27.45 9.80 -6.20
N VAL A 31 26.98 8.61 -6.58
CA VAL A 31 27.80 7.41 -6.74
C VAL A 31 27.20 6.64 -7.94
N GLY A 32 28.02 6.43 -8.98
CA GLY A 32 27.80 5.57 -10.16
C GLY A 32 26.36 5.29 -10.58
N ALA A 33 25.82 6.10 -11.50
CA ALA A 33 24.57 5.78 -12.18
C ALA A 33 24.79 4.64 -13.19
N ALA A 34 24.73 3.39 -12.71
CA ALA A 34 24.14 2.36 -13.56
C ALA A 34 22.77 2.90 -13.99
N ALA A 35 22.49 2.88 -15.30
CA ALA A 35 21.17 3.28 -15.81
C ALA A 35 20.10 2.60 -14.93
N PRO A 36 19.08 3.35 -14.44
CA PRO A 36 18.07 2.75 -13.57
C PRO A 36 17.50 1.56 -14.31
N ALA A 37 17.73 0.36 -13.77
CA ALA A 37 17.22 -0.86 -14.36
C ALA A 37 15.71 -0.66 -14.51
N GLN A 38 15.23 -0.67 -15.77
CA GLN A 38 13.85 -0.34 -16.06
C GLN A 38 12.94 -1.29 -15.27
N GLN A 39 12.21 -0.73 -14.32
CA GLN A 39 11.42 -1.51 -13.37
C GLN A 39 10.27 -2.18 -14.14
N LYS A 40 10.24 -3.51 -14.14
CA LYS A 40 9.19 -4.30 -14.80
C LYS A 40 8.03 -4.50 -13.83
N PHE A 41 6.82 -4.21 -14.28
CA PHE A 41 5.58 -4.43 -13.51
C PHE A 41 4.76 -5.56 -14.15
N ALA A 42 4.11 -6.35 -13.31
CA ALA A 42 3.14 -7.37 -13.73
C ALA A 42 1.75 -6.96 -13.25
N LEU A 43 0.76 -7.00 -14.14
CA LEU A 43 -0.64 -6.77 -13.78
C LEU A 43 -1.13 -7.94 -12.93
N VAL A 44 -1.59 -7.65 -11.71
CA VAL A 44 -2.08 -8.66 -10.76
C VAL A 44 -3.60 -8.63 -10.58
N ALA A 45 -4.22 -7.46 -10.80
CA ALA A 45 -5.67 -7.29 -10.74
C ALA A 45 -6.09 -5.98 -11.43
N THR A 46 -7.32 -5.97 -11.96
CA THR A 46 -8.03 -4.76 -12.39
C THR A 46 -9.25 -4.58 -11.49
N ILE A 47 -9.32 -3.49 -10.74
CA ILE A 47 -10.41 -3.20 -9.81
C ILE A 47 -11.36 -2.19 -10.46
N LYS A 48 -12.57 -2.64 -10.79
CA LYS A 48 -13.54 -1.81 -11.52
C LYS A 48 -14.49 -1.10 -10.57
N GLY A 49 -14.59 0.22 -10.73
CA GLY A 49 -15.56 1.06 -10.03
C GLY A 49 -15.02 1.69 -8.74
N ALA A 50 -15.45 2.92 -8.49
CA ALA A 50 -14.92 3.75 -7.40
C ALA A 50 -15.14 3.14 -6.01
N GLN A 51 -16.25 2.41 -5.79
CA GLN A 51 -16.50 1.74 -4.51
C GLN A 51 -15.50 0.62 -4.25
N ALA A 52 -15.28 -0.26 -5.23
CA ALA A 52 -14.34 -1.37 -5.08
C ALA A 52 -12.89 -0.87 -4.89
N VAL A 53 -12.52 0.23 -5.54
CA VAL A 53 -11.21 0.88 -5.33
C VAL A 53 -11.09 1.40 -3.89
N ARG A 54 -12.12 2.06 -3.34
CA ARG A 54 -12.12 2.52 -1.95
C ARG A 54 -12.03 1.36 -0.96
N GLU A 55 -12.79 0.28 -1.19
CA GLU A 55 -12.75 -0.92 -0.36
C GLU A 55 -11.35 -1.54 -0.36
N PHE A 56 -10.72 -1.67 -1.52
CA PHE A 56 -9.35 -2.15 -1.62
C PHE A 56 -8.37 -1.26 -0.84
N GLN A 57 -8.44 0.06 -1.02
CA GLN A 57 -7.58 1.02 -0.30
C GLN A 57 -7.78 0.91 1.22
N ASN A 58 -9.02 0.83 1.69
CA ASN A 58 -9.34 0.64 3.10
C ASN A 58 -8.76 -0.68 3.63
N ASN A 59 -8.91 -1.77 2.89
CA ASN A 59 -8.37 -3.08 3.28
C ASN A 59 -6.84 -3.08 3.36
N VAL A 60 -6.17 -2.41 2.42
CA VAL A 60 -4.71 -2.21 2.47
C VAL A 60 -4.32 -1.44 3.73
N GLN A 61 -5.02 -0.35 4.05
CA GLN A 61 -4.74 0.43 5.25
C GLN A 61 -4.96 -0.38 6.53
N VAL A 62 -6.03 -1.17 6.60
CA VAL A 62 -6.31 -2.06 7.75
C VAL A 62 -5.19 -3.07 7.94
N LEU A 63 -4.72 -3.72 6.87
CA LEU A 63 -3.61 -4.66 6.94
C LEU A 63 -2.31 -4.01 7.41
N GLN A 64 -2.01 -2.80 6.94
CA GLN A 64 -0.84 -2.04 7.39
C GLN A 64 -0.94 -1.68 8.88
N ASN A 65 -2.12 -1.23 9.33
CA ASN A 65 -2.36 -0.90 10.74
C ASN A 65 -2.23 -2.14 11.63
N GLN A 66 -2.75 -3.30 11.20
CA GLN A 66 -2.59 -4.57 11.92
C GLN A 66 -1.12 -4.98 12.05
N ARG A 67 -0.33 -4.83 10.97
CA ARG A 67 1.12 -5.07 11.02
C ARG A 67 1.81 -4.12 12.00
N GLN A 68 1.48 -2.83 11.97
CA GLN A 68 2.10 -1.86 12.87
C GLN A 68 1.76 -2.18 14.34
N ALA A 69 0.51 -2.53 14.63
CA ALA A 69 0.10 -2.92 15.97
C ALA A 69 0.88 -4.14 16.50
N LEU A 70 1.18 -5.11 15.65
CA LEU A 70 2.04 -6.25 16.02
C LEU A 70 3.48 -5.82 16.30
N VAL A 71 4.05 -4.92 15.51
CA VAL A 71 5.39 -4.35 15.75
C VAL A 71 5.43 -3.63 17.11
N ASP A 72 4.41 -2.84 17.41
CA ASP A 72 4.31 -2.10 18.67
C ASP A 72 4.14 -3.06 19.86
N LEU A 73 3.32 -4.11 19.71
CA LEU A 73 3.12 -5.14 20.72
C LEU A 73 4.39 -5.94 20.99
N GLU A 74 5.14 -6.30 19.95
CA GLU A 74 6.44 -6.97 20.07
C GLU A 74 7.44 -6.09 20.83
N ALA A 75 7.52 -4.80 20.47
CA ALA A 75 8.38 -3.84 21.16
C ALA A 75 8.01 -3.68 22.64
N ALA A 76 6.71 -3.68 22.98
CA ALA A 76 6.24 -3.62 24.36
C ALA A 76 6.56 -4.92 25.12
N MET A 77 6.33 -6.08 24.50
CA MET A 77 6.62 -7.40 25.07
C MET A 77 8.12 -7.59 25.37
N ASN A 78 9.00 -6.99 24.55
CA ASN A 78 10.44 -7.02 24.77
C ASN A 78 10.89 -6.19 25.98
N LYS A 79 10.11 -5.17 26.36
CA LYS A 79 10.38 -4.31 27.53
C LYS A 79 9.73 -4.82 28.81
N GLU A 80 8.73 -5.70 28.71
CA GLU A 80 8.03 -6.27 29.85
C GLU A 80 8.94 -7.23 30.65
N LYS A 81 8.96 -7.02 31.97
CA LYS A 81 9.79 -7.78 32.93
C LYS A 81 8.98 -8.84 33.66
N ASP A 82 7.68 -8.66 33.79
CA ASP A 82 6.78 -9.64 34.40
C ASP A 82 6.52 -10.80 33.45
N ALA A 83 6.91 -12.01 33.86
CA ALA A 83 6.78 -13.21 33.04
C ALA A 83 5.32 -13.58 32.70
N LYS A 84 4.38 -13.35 33.63
CA LYS A 84 2.96 -13.66 33.40
C LYS A 84 2.34 -12.67 32.41
N LYS A 85 2.64 -11.38 32.57
CA LYS A 85 2.21 -10.36 31.60
C LYS A 85 2.80 -10.62 30.23
N LYS A 86 4.09 -10.93 30.16
CA LYS A 86 4.78 -11.28 28.92
C LYS A 86 4.15 -12.50 28.22
N ALA A 87 3.80 -13.54 28.97
CA ALA A 87 3.11 -14.71 28.43
C ALA A 87 1.73 -14.35 27.85
N LYS A 88 0.95 -13.49 28.53
CA LYS A 88 -0.33 -12.99 28.01
C LYS A 88 -0.12 -12.18 26.73
N MET A 89 0.83 -11.24 26.72
CA MET A 89 1.14 -10.43 25.53
C MET A 89 1.56 -11.29 24.34
N LYS A 90 2.31 -12.37 24.59
CA LYS A 90 2.69 -13.34 23.55
C LYS A 90 1.48 -14.06 22.97
N SER A 91 0.54 -14.48 23.81
CA SER A 91 -0.72 -15.09 23.38
C SER A 91 -1.55 -14.11 22.52
N ASP A 92 -1.64 -12.85 22.94
CA ASP A 92 -2.35 -11.80 22.19
C ASP A 92 -1.66 -11.52 20.84
N PHE A 93 -0.32 -11.49 20.83
CA PHE A 93 0.49 -11.33 19.62
C PHE A 93 0.26 -12.47 18.62
N ASP A 94 0.29 -13.73 19.08
CA ASP A 94 0.11 -14.89 18.22
C ASP A 94 -1.28 -14.90 17.58
N ALA A 95 -2.32 -14.55 18.36
CA ALA A 95 -3.68 -14.44 17.86
C ALA A 95 -3.82 -13.32 16.80
N GLN A 96 -3.24 -12.15 17.05
CA GLN A 96 -3.24 -11.03 16.09
C GLN A 96 -2.44 -11.35 14.83
N LEU A 97 -1.29 -12.03 14.96
CA LEU A 97 -0.46 -12.45 13.83
C LEU A 97 -1.19 -13.49 12.96
N ALA A 98 -1.87 -14.46 13.58
CA ALA A 98 -2.70 -15.42 12.86
C ALA A 98 -3.79 -14.69 12.05
N LYS A 99 -4.47 -13.70 12.66
CA LYS A 99 -5.51 -12.94 11.96
C LYS A 99 -4.95 -12.07 10.83
N LEU A 100 -3.79 -11.43 11.04
CA LEU A 100 -3.11 -10.68 9.99
C LEU A 100 -2.79 -11.59 8.79
N ASN A 101 -2.27 -12.78 9.04
CA ASN A 101 -1.93 -13.74 8.00
C ASN A 101 -3.16 -14.22 7.23
N GLU A 102 -4.26 -14.50 7.92
CA GLU A 102 -5.55 -14.85 7.31
C GLU A 102 -6.05 -13.73 6.37
N ASN A 103 -6.07 -12.48 6.87
CA ASN A 103 -6.51 -11.33 6.09
C ASN A 103 -5.59 -11.06 4.89
N ASN A 104 -4.27 -11.20 5.07
CA ASN A 104 -3.30 -11.05 3.98
C ASN A 104 -3.47 -12.13 2.91
N ALA A 105 -3.74 -13.38 3.30
CA ALA A 105 -4.04 -14.45 2.37
C ALA A 105 -5.34 -14.18 1.59
N LEU A 106 -6.36 -13.63 2.24
CA LEU A 106 -7.59 -13.22 1.58
C LEU A 106 -7.34 -12.09 0.56
N MET A 107 -6.55 -11.08 0.91
CA MET A 107 -6.17 -10.01 -0.01
C MET A 107 -5.36 -10.51 -1.20
N ALA A 108 -4.47 -11.49 -1.00
CA ALA A 108 -3.72 -12.13 -2.08
C ALA A 108 -4.65 -12.89 -3.03
N LYS A 109 -5.63 -13.61 -2.47
CA LYS A 109 -6.61 -14.36 -3.26
C LYS A 109 -7.55 -13.45 -4.06
N THR A 110 -8.02 -12.36 -3.45
CA THR A 110 -9.04 -11.49 -4.06
C THR A 110 -8.44 -10.46 -5.02
N TYR A 111 -7.25 -9.92 -4.71
CA TYR A 111 -6.68 -8.78 -5.43
C TYR A 111 -5.23 -9.02 -5.90
N GLY A 112 -4.64 -10.18 -5.65
CA GLY A 112 -3.21 -10.41 -5.90
C GLY A 112 -2.28 -9.58 -5.00
N PHE A 113 -2.82 -8.94 -3.95
CA PHE A 113 -2.09 -8.07 -3.03
C PHE A 113 -1.51 -8.83 -1.84
N SER A 114 -0.29 -8.50 -1.41
CA SER A 114 0.33 -9.04 -0.21
C SER A 114 1.22 -7.99 0.47
N LEU A 115 1.23 -7.95 1.79
CA LEU A 115 2.14 -7.08 2.56
C LEU A 115 3.64 -7.43 2.39
N THR A 116 3.99 -8.46 1.63
CA THR A 116 5.38 -8.89 1.36
C THR A 116 5.92 -8.40 0.01
N ARG A 117 5.14 -7.63 -0.76
CA ARG A 117 5.54 -7.10 -2.07
C ARG A 117 5.23 -5.61 -2.16
N ASN A 118 5.94 -4.94 -3.06
CA ASN A 118 5.68 -3.54 -3.41
C ASN A 118 4.72 -3.49 -4.60
N TYR A 119 3.68 -2.66 -4.50
CA TYR A 119 2.67 -2.49 -5.54
C TYR A 119 2.62 -1.03 -5.99
N THR A 120 2.29 -0.82 -7.25
CA THR A 120 1.87 0.48 -7.78
C THR A 120 0.45 0.34 -8.30
N MET A 121 -0.32 1.42 -8.21
CA MET A 121 -1.69 1.48 -8.73
C MET A 121 -1.72 2.52 -9.85
N GLU A 122 -2.24 2.13 -11.01
CA GLU A 122 -2.52 3.03 -12.12
C GLU A 122 -4.01 3.38 -12.13
N ILE A 123 -4.33 4.66 -12.37
CA ILE A 123 -5.71 5.13 -12.45
C ILE A 123 -6.17 5.02 -13.91
N GLU A 124 -6.97 4.00 -14.21
CA GLU A 124 -7.50 3.79 -15.58
C GLU A 124 -8.63 4.77 -15.94
N THR A 125 -9.43 5.23 -14.97
CA THR A 125 -10.57 6.13 -15.22
C THR A 125 -10.85 7.00 -14.00
N ALA A 126 -10.95 8.31 -14.22
CA ALA A 126 -11.31 9.30 -13.21
C ALA A 126 -12.50 10.13 -13.69
N ASN A 127 -13.57 10.16 -12.90
CA ASN A 127 -14.72 11.00 -13.16
C ASN A 127 -14.67 12.21 -12.22
N ILE A 128 -14.70 13.42 -12.80
CA ILE A 128 -14.72 14.68 -12.05
C ILE A 128 -16.14 15.22 -12.13
N TYR A 129 -16.73 15.55 -10.99
CA TYR A 129 -18.09 16.07 -10.88
C TYR A 129 -18.05 17.49 -10.34
N ILE A 130 -18.96 18.33 -10.84
CA ILE A 130 -19.26 19.64 -10.29
C ILE A 130 -20.67 19.63 -9.73
N GLN A 131 -20.89 20.32 -8.60
CA GLN A 131 -22.22 20.49 -8.05
C GLN A 131 -22.95 21.56 -8.86
N VAL A 132 -24.15 21.24 -9.34
CA VAL A 132 -24.94 22.10 -10.22
C VAL A 132 -26.43 21.94 -9.90
N SER A 133 -27.23 22.93 -10.28
CA SER A 133 -28.70 22.79 -10.29
C SER A 133 -29.18 21.84 -11.40
N ASP A 134 -30.43 21.37 -11.33
CA ASP A 134 -31.01 20.49 -12.37
C ASP A 134 -31.01 21.17 -13.75
N GLU A 135 -31.27 22.47 -13.79
CA GLU A 135 -31.27 23.28 -15.02
C GLU A 135 -29.87 23.35 -15.64
N GLU A 136 -28.83 23.51 -14.81
CA GLU A 136 -27.44 23.52 -15.25
C GLU A 136 -26.98 22.12 -15.66
N ALA A 137 -27.38 21.07 -14.94
CA ALA A 137 -27.09 19.68 -15.29
C ALA A 137 -27.60 19.34 -16.69
N ALA A 138 -28.86 19.70 -17.00
CA ALA A 138 -29.45 19.46 -18.32
C ALA A 138 -28.67 20.18 -19.44
N LYS A 139 -28.23 21.43 -19.21
CA LYS A 139 -27.41 22.19 -20.16
C LYS A 139 -26.04 21.53 -20.39
N ILE A 140 -25.38 21.09 -19.31
CA ILE A 140 -24.07 20.42 -19.38
C ILE A 140 -24.20 19.08 -20.11
N GLU A 141 -25.20 18.27 -19.81
CA GLU A 141 -25.42 16.99 -20.47
C GLU A 141 -25.66 17.15 -21.97
N GLN A 142 -26.45 18.14 -22.38
CA GLN A 142 -26.69 18.44 -23.79
C GLN A 142 -25.39 18.88 -24.49
N ALA A 143 -24.60 19.74 -23.83
CA ALA A 143 -23.31 20.17 -24.36
C ALA A 143 -22.34 19.00 -24.56
N VAL A 144 -22.21 18.11 -23.55
CA VAL A 144 -21.36 16.92 -23.62
C VAL A 144 -21.82 15.97 -24.74
N LYS A 145 -23.13 15.71 -24.87
CA LYS A 145 -23.68 14.87 -25.96
C LYS A 145 -23.40 15.46 -27.33
N ALA A 146 -23.55 16.77 -27.50
CA ALA A 146 -23.28 17.46 -28.76
C ALA A 146 -21.79 17.41 -29.15
N GLU A 147 -20.89 17.53 -28.18
CA GLU A 147 -19.44 17.44 -28.40
C GLU A 147 -19.01 16.01 -28.77
N GLN A 148 -19.55 15.00 -28.07
CA GLN A 148 -19.31 13.59 -28.40
C GLN A 148 -19.82 13.19 -29.79
N ALA A 149 -20.93 13.78 -30.26
CA ALA A 149 -21.46 13.54 -31.59
C ALA A 149 -20.59 14.17 -32.70
N LYS A 150 -19.87 15.26 -32.41
CA LYS A 150 -18.90 15.88 -33.33
C LYS A 150 -17.61 15.07 -33.42
N ALA A 151 -17.14 14.50 -32.31
CA ALA A 151 -15.92 13.69 -32.28
C ALA A 151 -16.06 12.32 -32.99
N LYS A 152 -17.28 11.89 -33.31
CA LYS A 152 -17.58 10.63 -34.01
C LYS A 152 -17.87 10.79 -35.51
N LYS A 153 -17.83 12.02 -36.03
CA LYS A 153 -17.93 12.34 -37.46
C LYS A 153 -16.55 12.66 -38.01
#